data_AF-A0A397TD52-F1
#
_entry.id   AF-A0A397TD52-F1
#
_cell.length_a   1.000
_cell.length_b   1.000
_cell.length_c   1.000
_cell.angle_alpha   90.00
_cell.angle_beta   90.00
_cell.angle_gamma   90.00
#
_symmetry.space_group_name_H-M   'P 1'
#
loop_
_entity.id
_entity.type
_entity.pdbx_description
1 polymer ?
#
loop_
_entity_poly.entity_id
_entity_poly.type
_entity_poly.pdbx_seq_one_letter_code
_entity_poly.pdbx_strand_id
1 'polypeptide(L)'
;MTTKSQKSTTTFYYRNVPRKHFRKQPYPMRAPDSSGDGFVCRINVYEIYAKNPGLLLNNDSQDSNTQNFNSLNKLVKDIDQLPIDHQILNCKNPRIIWDKTKSMDVSREDGYNLLHIKEKSLCSKLRLTPSTYLKAKYNILKAAQQFKLEGKDFKKSDAQKSGIDFNVNKASVLWNFFNQLKWV
;
A
#
# COMPACT_ATOMS: atom_id res chain seq x y z
N MET A 1 -29.03 40.25 65.47
CA MET A 1 -30.14 40.73 64.63
C MET A 1 -29.57 41.66 63.58
N THR A 2 -29.43 41.19 62.33
CA THR A 2 -29.01 42.04 61.21
C THR A 2 -29.78 41.63 59.95
N THR A 3 -30.38 42.65 59.35
CA THR A 3 -31.33 42.61 58.23
C THR A 3 -30.61 42.31 56.92
N LYS A 4 -31.05 41.28 56.19
CA LYS A 4 -30.57 41.02 54.82
C LYS A 4 -31.40 41.83 53.84
N SER A 5 -30.77 42.89 53.34
CA SER A 5 -31.21 43.77 52.25
C SER A 5 -31.45 42.98 50.97
N GLN A 6 -32.63 43.17 50.37
CA GLN A 6 -33.00 42.66 49.06
C GLN A 6 -32.20 43.43 47.99
N LYS A 7 -31.44 42.71 47.16
CA LYS A 7 -30.86 43.25 45.92
C LYS A 7 -31.55 42.56 44.74
N SER A 8 -32.31 43.36 44.00
CA SER A 8 -32.92 43.02 42.73
C SER A 8 -31.83 42.64 41.72
N THR A 9 -31.97 41.46 41.12
CA THR A 9 -31.17 41.05 39.96
C THR A 9 -32.08 41.02 38.75
N THR A 10 -31.83 41.94 37.83
CA THR A 10 -32.52 42.13 36.57
C THR A 10 -32.19 40.95 35.66
N THR A 11 -33.12 40.01 35.50
CA THR A 11 -32.95 38.90 34.57
C THR A 11 -33.16 39.42 33.14
N PHE A 12 -32.08 39.52 32.38
CA PHE A 12 -32.13 39.86 30.97
C PHE A 12 -32.88 38.76 30.20
N TYR A 13 -34.03 39.10 29.64
CA TYR A 13 -34.75 38.25 28.69
C TYR A 13 -33.92 38.13 27.41
N TYR A 14 -33.30 36.97 27.18
CA TYR A 14 -32.82 36.61 25.86
C TYR A 14 -34.02 36.49 24.93
N ARG A 15 -34.16 37.46 24.03
CA ARG A 15 -35.11 37.40 22.91
C ARG A 15 -34.85 36.14 22.10
N ASN A 16 -35.94 35.42 21.83
CA ASN A 16 -35.99 34.17 21.07
C ASN A 16 -35.13 34.22 19.79
N VAL A 17 -34.00 33.52 19.80
CA VAL A 17 -33.30 33.14 18.58
C VAL A 17 -34.06 31.96 17.97
N PRO A 18 -34.56 32.02 16.73
CA PRO A 18 -35.27 30.90 16.13
C PRO A 18 -34.31 29.71 16.00
N ARG A 19 -34.65 28.59 16.65
CA ARG A 19 -33.94 27.33 16.47
C ARG A 19 -34.03 26.94 15.00
N LYS A 20 -32.93 27.02 14.25
CA LYS A 20 -32.83 26.46 12.90
C LYS A 20 -33.09 24.97 13.00
N HIS A 21 -34.27 24.54 12.54
CA HIS A 21 -34.53 23.12 12.31
C HIS A 21 -33.59 22.65 11.21
N PHE A 22 -32.53 21.92 11.58
CA PHE A 22 -31.79 21.12 10.63
C PHE A 22 -32.76 20.09 10.03
N ARG A 23 -32.92 20.10 8.70
CA ARG A 23 -33.71 19.08 8.01
C ARG A 23 -33.11 17.72 8.37
N LYS A 24 -33.96 16.76 8.77
CA LYS A 24 -33.54 15.40 9.16
C LYS A 24 -32.81 14.64 8.03
N GLN A 25 -32.83 15.17 6.81
CA GLN A 25 -32.07 14.65 5.67
C GLN A 25 -31.35 15.82 4.97
N PRO A 26 -30.01 15.82 4.95
CA PRO A 26 -29.22 16.93 4.42
C PRO A 26 -29.14 16.94 2.88
N TYR A 27 -29.65 15.89 2.22
CA TYR A 27 -29.62 15.77 0.76
C TYR A 27 -31.02 15.95 0.17
N PRO A 28 -31.16 16.67 -0.95
CA PRO A 28 -32.44 16.87 -1.61
C PRO A 28 -32.99 15.53 -2.14
N MET A 29 -34.22 15.18 -1.78
CA MET A 29 -34.90 13.95 -2.23
C MET A 29 -35.50 14.05 -3.64
N ARG A 30 -35.48 15.25 -4.24
CA ARG A 30 -35.92 15.51 -5.61
C ARG A 30 -34.81 16.23 -6.35
N ALA A 31 -34.65 15.93 -7.63
CA ALA A 31 -33.78 16.70 -8.51
C ALA A 31 -34.22 18.18 -8.48
N PRO A 32 -33.29 19.14 -8.57
CA PRO A 32 -33.65 20.55 -8.64
C PRO A 32 -34.55 20.81 -9.86
N ASP A 33 -35.63 21.57 -9.65
CA ASP A 33 -36.51 21.99 -10.73
C ASP A 33 -35.77 22.97 -11.66
N SER A 34 -35.98 22.85 -12.97
CA SER A 34 -35.28 23.63 -14.01
C SER A 34 -35.47 25.15 -13.92
N SER A 35 -36.38 25.61 -13.07
CA SER A 35 -36.77 27.01 -12.86
C SER A 35 -36.19 27.64 -11.58
N GLY A 36 -35.41 26.88 -10.79
CA GLY A 36 -34.69 27.42 -9.64
C GLY A 36 -33.40 28.15 -10.02
N ASP A 37 -32.98 29.11 -9.20
CA ASP A 37 -31.73 29.91 -9.33
C ASP A 37 -30.46 29.10 -9.02
N GLY A 38 -30.45 27.83 -9.43
CA GLY A 38 -29.39 26.86 -9.18
C GLY A 38 -28.68 26.44 -10.46
N PHE A 39 -27.42 26.07 -10.34
CA PHE A 39 -26.65 25.55 -11.47
C PHE A 39 -27.06 24.12 -11.81
N VAL A 40 -27.52 23.90 -13.05
CA VAL A 40 -27.80 22.56 -13.60
C VAL A 40 -26.67 22.17 -14.55
N CYS A 41 -25.88 21.17 -14.17
CA CYS A 41 -24.87 20.60 -15.05
C CYS A 41 -25.46 19.42 -15.83
N ARG A 42 -25.49 19.51 -17.17
CA ARG A 42 -25.82 18.40 -18.05
C ARG A 42 -24.53 17.80 -18.59
N ILE A 43 -24.23 16.57 -18.19
CA ILE A 43 -23.04 15.84 -18.65
C ILE A 43 -23.46 14.94 -19.81
N ASN A 44 -23.22 15.39 -21.04
CA ASN A 44 -23.44 14.59 -22.24
C ASN A 44 -22.22 13.71 -22.50
N VAL A 45 -22.21 12.54 -21.85
CA VAL A 45 -21.13 11.53 -21.98
C VAL A 45 -20.93 11.14 -23.44
N TYR A 46 -22.01 11.07 -24.23
CA TYR A 46 -21.97 10.64 -25.64
C TYR A 46 -21.23 11.60 -26.57
N GLU A 47 -21.32 12.92 -26.37
CA GLU A 47 -20.69 13.89 -27.29
C GLU A 47 -19.17 13.83 -27.24
N ILE A 48 -18.61 13.51 -26.07
CA ILE A 48 -17.16 13.39 -25.85
C ILE A 48 -16.62 12.22 -26.68
N TYR A 49 -17.28 11.06 -26.62
CA TYR A 49 -16.89 9.86 -27.36
C TYR A 49 -17.33 9.88 -28.83
N ALA A 50 -18.39 10.61 -29.18
CA ALA A 50 -18.77 10.80 -30.57
C ALA A 50 -17.73 11.62 -31.35
N LYS A 51 -17.10 12.62 -30.70
CA LYS A 51 -16.00 13.41 -31.27
C LYS A 51 -14.71 12.60 -31.39
N ASN A 52 -14.44 11.73 -30.40
CA ASN A 52 -13.27 10.86 -30.44
C ASN A 52 -13.60 9.47 -29.85
N PRO A 53 -14.01 8.50 -30.70
CA PRO A 53 -14.35 7.16 -30.23
C PRO A 53 -13.13 6.39 -29.73
N GLY A 54 -11.91 6.82 -30.08
CA GLY A 54 -10.66 6.26 -29.57
C GLY A 54 -10.46 6.44 -28.07
N LEU A 55 -11.13 7.40 -27.43
CA LEU A 55 -11.10 7.57 -25.97
C LEU A 55 -11.74 6.38 -25.23
N LEU A 56 -12.59 5.59 -25.88
CA LEU A 56 -13.11 4.33 -25.31
C LEU A 56 -12.06 3.22 -25.28
N LEU A 57 -11.04 3.31 -26.14
CA LEU A 57 -9.96 2.33 -26.28
C LEU A 57 -8.74 2.67 -25.40
N ASN A 58 -8.61 3.93 -24.95
CA ASN A 58 -7.62 4.34 -23.97
C ASN A 58 -7.97 3.74 -22.60
N ASN A 59 -7.69 2.45 -22.46
CA ASN A 59 -7.43 1.87 -21.17
C ASN A 59 -6.12 2.49 -20.68
N ASP A 60 -6.16 3.35 -19.66
CA ASP A 60 -4.99 3.86 -18.89
C ASP A 60 -4.11 2.72 -18.28
N SER A 61 -4.34 1.47 -18.68
CA SER A 61 -3.70 0.25 -18.22
C SER A 61 -2.36 -0.06 -18.90
N GLN A 62 -2.05 0.53 -20.07
CA GLN A 62 -0.77 0.25 -20.76
C GLN A 62 0.41 1.02 -20.16
N ASP A 63 0.17 2.23 -19.65
CA ASP A 63 1.19 3.01 -18.95
C ASP A 63 1.54 2.40 -17.59
N SER A 64 0.55 1.93 -16.84
CA SER A 64 0.78 1.37 -15.50
C SER A 64 1.67 0.13 -15.51
N ASN A 65 1.49 -0.78 -16.47
CA ASN A 65 2.30 -1.99 -16.59
C ASN A 65 3.75 -1.69 -16.99
N THR A 66 3.94 -0.78 -17.96
CA THR A 66 5.29 -0.37 -18.40
C THR A 66 6.05 0.33 -17.27
N GLN A 67 5.38 1.21 -16.53
CA GLN A 67 5.97 1.88 -15.36
C GLN A 67 6.28 0.89 -14.24
N ASN A 68 5.44 -0.11 -14.01
CA ASN A 68 5.68 -1.16 -13.02
C ASN A 68 6.89 -2.02 -13.38
N PHE A 69 7.01 -2.44 -14.65
CA PHE A 69 8.18 -3.20 -15.11
C PHE A 69 9.49 -2.41 -15.00
N ASN A 70 9.47 -1.13 -15.38
CA ASN A 70 10.63 -0.24 -15.22
C ASN A 70 11.04 -0.08 -13.76
N SER A 71 10.06 0.06 -12.86
CA SER A 71 10.28 0.11 -11.42
C SER A 71 10.91 -1.19 -10.87
N LEU A 72 10.46 -2.35 -11.35
CA LEU A 72 11.04 -3.65 -10.98
C LEU A 72 12.48 -3.79 -11.46
N ASN A 73 12.78 -3.41 -12.70
CA ASN A 73 14.15 -3.45 -13.21
C ASN A 73 15.08 -2.52 -12.43
N LYS A 74 14.58 -1.35 -12.02
CA LYS A 74 15.33 -0.44 -11.13
C LYS A 74 15.63 -1.11 -9.79
N LEU A 75 14.64 -1.74 -9.16
CA LEU A 75 14.84 -2.48 -7.91
C LEU A 75 15.88 -3.60 -8.04
N VAL A 76 15.86 -4.36 -9.15
CA VAL A 76 16.87 -5.41 -9.38
C VAL A 76 18.27 -4.82 -9.49
N LYS A 77 18.44 -3.72 -10.24
CA LYS A 77 19.72 -3.00 -10.32
C LYS A 77 20.19 -2.51 -8.95
N ASP A 78 19.28 -1.99 -8.13
CA ASP A 78 19.61 -1.52 -6.78
C ASP A 78 20.00 -2.69 -5.86
N ILE A 79 19.42 -3.88 -6.05
CA ILE A 79 19.79 -5.12 -5.36
C ILE A 79 21.17 -5.61 -5.82
N ASP A 80 21.49 -5.53 -7.12
CA ASP A 80 22.78 -5.99 -7.66
C ASP A 80 23.95 -5.07 -7.25
N GLN A 81 23.67 -3.81 -6.89
CA GLN A 81 24.66 -2.88 -6.34
C GLN A 81 25.00 -3.16 -4.87
N LEU A 82 24.23 -4.00 -4.20
CA LEU A 82 24.48 -4.36 -2.81
C LEU A 82 25.73 -5.27 -2.71
N PRO A 83 26.61 -5.08 -1.70
CA PRO A 83 27.79 -5.94 -1.49
C PRO A 83 27.39 -7.34 -0.96
N ILE A 84 26.75 -8.14 -1.82
CA ILE A 84 26.20 -9.47 -1.53
C ILE A 84 26.73 -10.46 -2.57
N ASP A 85 26.97 -11.71 -2.16
CA ASP A 85 27.34 -12.77 -3.09
C ASP A 85 26.10 -13.41 -3.73
N HIS A 86 25.81 -12.99 -4.96
CA HIS A 86 24.68 -13.48 -5.76
C HIS A 86 24.89 -14.92 -6.26
N GLN A 87 26.14 -15.42 -6.33
CA GLN A 87 26.45 -16.75 -6.85
C GLN A 87 26.14 -17.86 -5.84
N ILE A 88 26.00 -17.54 -4.55
CA ILE A 88 25.64 -18.50 -3.50
C ILE A 88 24.33 -19.23 -3.83
N LEU A 89 23.40 -18.56 -4.52
CA LEU A 89 22.15 -19.18 -4.96
C LEU A 89 22.35 -20.30 -5.98
N ASN A 90 23.46 -20.39 -6.68
CA ASN A 90 23.75 -21.52 -7.57
C ASN A 90 24.20 -22.75 -6.75
N CYS A 91 25.00 -22.54 -5.72
CA CYS A 91 25.66 -23.61 -4.97
C CYS A 91 24.85 -24.12 -3.75
N LYS A 92 24.08 -23.26 -3.08
CA LYS A 92 23.35 -23.63 -1.84
C LYS A 92 21.86 -23.85 -2.08
N ASN A 93 21.29 -24.85 -1.41
CA ASN A 93 19.86 -25.15 -1.43
C ASN A 93 19.23 -24.81 -0.07
N PRO A 94 18.81 -23.55 0.16
CA PRO A 94 18.19 -23.15 1.41
C PRO A 94 16.87 -23.91 1.63
N ARG A 95 16.66 -24.37 2.86
CA ARG A 95 15.43 -25.06 3.28
C ARG A 95 14.34 -24.04 3.61
N ILE A 96 13.17 -24.24 3.02
CA ILE A 96 12.00 -23.38 3.20
C ILE A 96 10.96 -24.12 4.04
N ILE A 97 10.78 -23.70 5.28
CA ILE A 97 9.79 -24.27 6.21
C ILE A 97 8.53 -23.40 6.14
N TRP A 98 7.47 -23.92 5.52
CA TRP A 98 6.18 -23.24 5.38
C TRP A 98 5.08 -24.25 5.06
N ASP A 99 4.29 -24.61 6.07
CA ASP A 99 3.35 -25.75 5.97
C ASP A 99 1.89 -25.28 5.95
N LYS A 100 1.66 -23.97 5.90
CA LYS A 100 0.31 -23.40 6.08
C LYS A 100 -0.57 -23.52 4.84
N THR A 101 0.01 -23.56 3.64
CA THR A 101 -0.76 -23.44 2.39
C THR A 101 -0.10 -24.17 1.23
N LYS A 102 -0.94 -24.68 0.31
CA LYS A 102 -0.49 -25.18 -1.01
C LYS A 102 0.18 -24.07 -1.80
N SER A 103 1.25 -24.41 -2.51
CA SER A 103 1.97 -23.52 -3.41
C SER A 103 1.04 -22.91 -4.47
N MET A 104 1.32 -21.66 -4.83
CA MET A 104 0.60 -20.90 -5.86
C MET A 104 1.49 -20.78 -7.10
N ASP A 105 0.91 -20.89 -8.29
CA ASP A 105 1.65 -20.62 -9.52
C ASP A 105 1.86 -19.11 -9.68
N VAL A 106 3.10 -18.71 -9.96
CA VAL A 106 3.54 -17.31 -10.08
C VAL A 106 4.07 -17.04 -11.49
N SER A 107 3.98 -18.01 -12.40
CA SER A 107 4.63 -17.96 -13.72
C SER A 107 4.07 -16.86 -14.65
N ARG A 108 2.85 -16.37 -14.38
CA ARG A 108 2.17 -15.33 -15.17
C ARG A 108 2.38 -13.91 -14.63
N GLU A 109 3.09 -13.76 -13.51
CA GLU A 109 3.25 -12.48 -12.83
C GLU A 109 4.42 -11.67 -13.38
N ASP A 110 4.28 -10.34 -13.33
CA ASP A 110 5.32 -9.42 -13.75
C ASP A 110 6.58 -9.57 -12.90
N GLY A 111 7.74 -9.62 -13.56
CA GLY A 111 9.02 -9.80 -12.92
C GLY A 111 9.35 -11.26 -12.55
N TYR A 112 8.53 -12.24 -12.94
CA TYR A 112 8.85 -13.66 -12.75
C TYR A 112 10.22 -14.01 -13.34
N ASN A 113 10.52 -13.51 -14.53
CA ASN A 113 11.79 -13.78 -15.23
C ASN A 113 13.02 -13.15 -14.56
N LEU A 114 12.82 -12.14 -13.69
CA LEU A 114 13.89 -11.48 -12.96
C LEU A 114 14.35 -12.27 -11.73
N LEU A 115 13.57 -13.25 -11.29
CA LEU A 115 13.85 -14.07 -10.12
C LEU A 115 14.71 -15.28 -10.46
N HIS A 116 15.59 -15.64 -9.53
CA HIS A 116 16.31 -16.91 -9.60
C HIS A 116 15.34 -18.10 -9.37
N ILE A 117 15.66 -19.28 -9.89
CA ILE A 117 14.81 -20.50 -9.80
C ILE A 117 14.42 -20.82 -8.34
N LYS A 118 15.36 -20.67 -7.41
CA LYS A 118 15.12 -20.90 -5.97
C LYS A 118 14.20 -19.85 -5.36
N GLU A 119 14.31 -18.61 -5.81
CA GLU A 119 13.44 -17.51 -5.37
C GLU A 119 12.02 -17.67 -5.95
N LYS A 120 11.89 -18.16 -7.19
CA LYS A 120 10.59 -18.54 -7.78
C LYS A 120 9.87 -19.59 -6.95
N SER A 121 10.58 -20.65 -6.54
CA SER A 121 10.02 -21.68 -5.65
C SER A 121 9.60 -21.10 -4.29
N LEU A 122 10.42 -20.22 -3.72
CA LEU A 122 10.09 -19.52 -2.47
C LEU A 122 8.83 -18.65 -2.60
N CYS A 123 8.73 -17.87 -3.68
CA CYS A 123 7.55 -17.05 -3.97
C CYS A 123 6.30 -17.90 -4.13
N SER A 124 6.40 -19.01 -4.87
CA SER A 124 5.30 -19.97 -5.06
C SER A 124 4.84 -20.56 -3.73
N LYS A 125 5.77 -20.97 -2.86
CA LYS A 125 5.45 -21.54 -1.55
C LYS A 125 4.85 -20.51 -0.58
N LEU A 126 5.33 -19.27 -0.60
CA LEU A 126 4.84 -18.18 0.24
C LEU A 126 3.61 -17.43 -0.32
N ARG A 127 3.17 -17.78 -1.54
CA ARG A 127 2.13 -17.07 -2.29
C ARG A 127 2.44 -15.57 -2.38
N LEU A 128 3.59 -15.26 -2.96
CA LEU A 128 4.08 -13.90 -3.18
C LEU A 128 4.20 -13.65 -4.66
N THR A 129 3.76 -12.47 -5.09
CA THR A 129 4.07 -11.99 -6.44
C THR A 129 5.55 -11.58 -6.51
N PRO A 130 6.21 -11.71 -7.66
CA PRO A 130 7.63 -11.36 -7.82
C PRO A 130 7.90 -9.91 -7.41
N SER A 131 6.98 -9.00 -7.74
CA SER A 131 7.05 -7.59 -7.35
C SER A 131 7.09 -7.40 -5.84
N THR A 132 6.21 -8.07 -5.09
CA THR A 132 6.19 -7.98 -3.63
C THR A 132 7.44 -8.60 -3.01
N TYR A 133 7.93 -9.71 -3.56
CA TYR A 133 9.16 -10.33 -3.12
C TYR A 133 10.38 -9.44 -3.34
N LEU A 134 10.55 -8.84 -4.52
CA LEU A 134 11.70 -7.99 -4.85
C LEU A 134 11.77 -6.76 -3.94
N LYS A 135 10.63 -6.12 -3.66
CA LYS A 135 10.55 -5.03 -2.68
C LYS A 135 10.96 -5.48 -1.29
N ALA A 136 10.44 -6.62 -0.82
CA ALA A 136 10.79 -7.17 0.48
C ALA A 136 12.27 -7.56 0.57
N LYS A 137 12.82 -8.17 -0.49
CA LYS A 137 14.24 -8.52 -0.61
C LYS A 137 15.12 -7.29 -0.50
N TYR A 138 14.85 -6.24 -1.28
CA TYR A 138 15.59 -4.99 -1.22
C TYR A 138 15.57 -4.37 0.19
N ASN A 139 14.38 -4.24 0.80
CA ASN A 139 14.24 -3.62 2.12
C ASN A 139 14.98 -4.39 3.22
N ILE A 140 14.87 -5.72 3.25
CA ILE A 140 15.53 -6.55 4.25
C ILE A 140 17.05 -6.48 4.08
N LEU A 141 17.56 -6.59 2.86
CA LEU A 141 19.00 -6.57 2.59
C LEU A 141 19.62 -5.19 2.87
N LYS A 142 18.93 -4.12 2.47
CA LYS A 142 19.35 -2.75 2.78
C LYS A 142 19.42 -2.51 4.29
N ALA A 143 18.41 -2.96 5.04
CA ALA A 143 18.41 -2.86 6.48
C ALA A 143 19.53 -3.70 7.11
N ALA A 144 19.74 -4.94 6.65
CA ALA A 144 20.83 -5.79 7.13
C ALA A 144 22.21 -5.15 6.95
N GLN A 145 22.43 -4.45 5.84
CA GLN A 145 23.67 -3.70 5.62
C GLN A 145 23.84 -2.52 6.57
N GLN A 146 22.78 -1.77 6.85
CA GLN A 146 22.84 -0.68 7.82
C GLN A 146 23.26 -1.21 9.19
N PHE A 147 22.68 -2.34 9.62
CA PHE A 147 23.07 -3.00 10.88
C PHE A 147 24.53 -3.47 10.85
N LYS A 148 25.00 -4.03 9.72
CA LYS A 148 26.41 -4.43 9.55
C LYS A 148 27.37 -3.24 9.65
N LEU A 149 27.00 -2.08 9.09
CA LEU A 149 27.79 -0.84 9.20
C LEU A 149 27.82 -0.31 10.64
N GLU A 150 26.72 -0.47 11.38
CA GLU A 150 26.64 -0.14 12.81
C GLU A 150 27.32 -1.18 13.72
N GLY A 151 27.82 -2.29 13.18
CA GLY A 151 28.40 -3.39 13.95
C GLY A 151 27.39 -4.18 14.77
N LYS A 152 26.12 -4.17 14.39
CA LYS A 152 25.03 -4.88 15.07
C LYS A 152 24.58 -6.11 14.26
N ASP A 153 24.16 -7.15 14.97
CA ASP A 153 23.58 -8.33 14.36
C ASP A 153 22.15 -8.05 13.90
N PHE A 154 21.82 -8.45 12.66
CA PHE A 154 20.47 -8.29 12.11
C PHE A 154 19.57 -9.45 12.54
N LYS A 155 18.64 -9.18 13.46
CA LYS A 155 17.76 -10.22 14.01
C LYS A 155 16.50 -10.40 13.18
N LYS A 156 15.85 -11.55 13.37
CA LYS A 156 14.54 -11.87 12.80
C LYS A 156 13.50 -10.77 13.06
N SER A 157 13.51 -10.16 14.25
CA SER A 157 12.60 -9.06 14.62
C SER A 157 12.82 -7.82 13.77
N ASP A 158 14.06 -7.56 13.35
CA ASP A 158 14.41 -6.39 12.56
C ASP A 158 14.01 -6.60 11.09
N ALA A 159 14.16 -7.83 10.59
CA ALA A 159 13.60 -8.23 9.30
C ALA A 159 12.09 -8.02 9.24
N GLN A 160 11.37 -8.41 10.29
CA GLN A 160 9.93 -8.22 10.41
C GLN A 160 9.52 -6.74 10.42
N LYS A 161 10.32 -5.87 11.04
CA LYS A 161 10.09 -4.41 11.04
C LYS A 161 10.46 -3.75 9.70
N SER A 162 11.47 -4.26 8.99
CA SER A 162 11.86 -3.69 7.69
C SER A 162 10.81 -3.95 6.58
N GLY A 163 9.93 -4.93 6.78
CA GLY A 163 8.85 -5.28 5.86
C GLY A 163 7.48 -4.75 6.27
N ILE A 164 7.36 -3.49 6.72
CA ILE A 164 6.10 -2.91 7.25
C ILE A 164 4.90 -3.05 6.31
N ASP A 165 5.09 -3.03 4.98
CA ASP A 165 4.01 -3.21 4.00
C ASP A 165 3.73 -4.70 3.69
N PHE A 166 4.31 -5.62 4.47
CA PHE A 166 4.37 -7.03 4.16
C PHE A 166 4.04 -7.89 5.38
N ASN A 167 3.52 -9.10 5.13
CA ASN A 167 3.10 -9.98 6.22
C ASN A 167 4.30 -10.42 7.07
N VAL A 168 4.25 -10.10 8.37
CA VAL A 168 5.27 -10.39 9.39
C VAL A 168 5.69 -11.87 9.44
N ASN A 169 4.76 -12.80 9.19
CA ASN A 169 5.05 -14.24 9.15
C ASN A 169 5.77 -14.69 7.89
N LYS A 170 5.59 -13.97 6.77
CA LYS A 170 6.34 -14.25 5.55
C LYS A 170 7.74 -13.64 5.67
N ALA A 171 7.86 -12.47 6.30
CA ALA A 171 9.14 -11.81 6.53
C ALA A 171 10.10 -12.68 7.36
N SER A 172 9.57 -13.40 8.36
CA SER A 172 10.38 -14.34 9.15
C SER A 172 10.92 -15.51 8.33
N VAL A 173 10.15 -16.03 7.36
CA VAL A 173 10.61 -17.09 6.47
C VAL A 173 11.65 -16.56 5.49
N LEU A 174 11.45 -15.35 4.96
CA LEU A 174 12.44 -14.68 4.12
C LEU A 174 13.76 -14.45 4.86
N TRP A 175 13.71 -13.97 6.11
CA TRP A 175 14.90 -13.82 6.94
C TRP A 175 15.65 -15.14 7.13
N ASN A 176 14.94 -16.23 7.46
CA ASN A 176 15.56 -17.55 7.58
C ASN A 176 16.23 -18.00 6.27
N PHE A 177 15.61 -17.73 5.13
CA PHE A 177 16.16 -18.05 3.81
C PHE A 177 17.44 -17.23 3.54
N PHE A 178 17.42 -15.92 3.79
CA PHE A 178 18.58 -15.05 3.57
C PHE A 178 19.73 -15.32 4.55
N ASN A 179 19.42 -15.66 5.81
CA ASN A 179 20.41 -16.05 6.81
C ASN A 179 21.16 -17.34 6.40
N GLN A 180 20.46 -18.34 5.83
CA GLN A 180 21.11 -19.54 5.29
C GLN A 180 22.07 -19.23 4.12
N LEU A 181 21.78 -18.18 3.36
CA LEU A 181 22.62 -17.68 2.27
C LEU A 181 23.76 -16.78 2.76
N LYS A 182 23.78 -16.37 4.04
CA LYS A 182 24.70 -15.38 4.62
C LYS A 182 24.62 -14.00 3.95
N TRP A 183 23.43 -13.63 3.48
CA TRP A 183 23.16 -12.29 2.93
C TRP A 183 22.80 -11.27 4.02
N VAL A 184 22.42 -11.78 5.18
CA VAL A 184 21.93 -11.08 6.36
C VAL A 184 22.66 -11.65 7.56
#